data_AF-A0AAV3SZA9-F1
#
_entry.id   AF-A0AAV3SZA9-F1
#
_cell.length_a   1.000
_cell.length_b   1.000
_cell.length_c   1.000
_cell.angle_alpha   90.00
_cell.angle_beta   90.00
_cell.angle_gamma   90.00
#
_symmetry.space_group_name_H-M   'P 1'
#
loop_
_entity.id
_entity.type
_entity.pdbx_description
1 polymer ?
#
loop_
_entity_poly.entity_id
_entity_poly.type
_entity_poly.pdbx_seq_one_letter_code
_entity_poly.pdbx_strand_id
1 'polypeptide(L)'
;MREFIVLGHDAPTDADFSLDSLPNAGRLDLLCRCVGSSLFLSHDIRDAVQVHLVLRDELTVRFDSRTLRNARPDERNLAGLVRNALDHKNEAIGHREAEPSPGVHISKRGLEPTLDRISDRATVVQLHEAGRPLADAEPPEHPAFVLSDHNDFTPDETDRIQQHADQRVRVGPHAIHADHTIAVANNYLDTDAYTTY
;
A
#
# COMPACT_ATOMS: atom_id res chain seq x y z
N MET A 1 7.08 -6.56 11.57
CA MET A 1 7.08 -5.66 10.40
C MET A 1 5.78 -5.90 9.64
N ARG A 2 5.12 -4.86 9.13
CA ARG A 2 3.87 -4.98 8.38
C ARG A 2 4.02 -4.28 7.03
N GLU A 3 3.45 -4.86 5.99
CA GLU A 3 3.50 -4.29 4.65
C GLU A 3 2.09 -4.14 4.06
N PHE A 4 1.89 -3.10 3.26
CA PHE A 4 0.66 -2.86 2.51
C PHE A 4 1.00 -2.62 1.04
N ILE A 5 0.37 -3.35 0.13
CA ILE A 5 0.57 -3.28 -1.31
C ILE A 5 -0.74 -2.82 -1.94
N VAL A 6 -0.81 -1.55 -2.34
CA VAL A 6 -2.02 -0.91 -2.87
C VAL A 6 -1.86 -0.70 -4.36
N LEU A 7 -2.75 -1.28 -5.16
CA LEU A 7 -2.73 -1.13 -6.61
C LEU A 7 -3.50 0.12 -7.02
N GLY A 8 -2.82 1.09 -7.62
CA GLY A 8 -3.40 2.30 -8.20
C GLY A 8 -3.53 2.18 -9.70
N HIS A 9 -4.71 1.78 -10.18
CA HIS A 9 -4.94 1.43 -11.59
C HIS A 9 -4.94 2.65 -12.52
N ASP A 10 -5.43 3.78 -12.02
CA ASP A 10 -5.55 5.03 -12.79
C ASP A 10 -4.56 6.10 -12.33
N ALA A 11 -3.79 5.81 -11.28
CA ALA A 11 -2.88 6.76 -10.66
C ALA A 11 -1.77 7.21 -11.64
N PRO A 12 -1.30 8.47 -11.53
CA PRO A 12 -0.32 9.01 -12.45
C PRO A 12 1.03 8.30 -12.31
N THR A 13 1.71 8.06 -13.44
CA THR A 13 3.09 7.57 -13.50
C THR A 13 4.09 8.67 -13.88
N ASP A 14 3.62 9.92 -13.95
CA ASP A 14 4.38 11.16 -14.16
C ASP A 14 3.99 12.19 -13.10
N ALA A 15 4.88 13.14 -12.82
CA ALA A 15 4.63 14.19 -11.83
C ALA A 15 3.70 15.32 -12.30
N ASP A 16 3.23 15.26 -13.55
CA ASP A 16 2.35 16.28 -14.16
C ASP A 16 0.89 16.11 -13.73
N PHE A 17 0.62 16.39 -12.45
CA PHE A 17 -0.74 16.44 -11.90
C PHE A 17 -0.89 17.55 -10.85
N SER A 18 -2.13 18.03 -10.70
CA SER A 18 -2.47 19.07 -9.73
C SER A 18 -2.69 18.50 -8.33
N LEU A 19 -2.01 19.08 -7.34
CA LEU A 19 -2.27 18.81 -5.92
C LEU A 19 -3.61 19.35 -5.43
N ASP A 20 -4.27 20.20 -6.22
CA ASP A 20 -5.60 20.76 -5.91
C ASP A 20 -6.73 19.86 -6.43
N SER A 21 -6.42 18.77 -7.16
CA SER A 21 -7.41 17.90 -7.79
C SER A 21 -7.04 16.41 -7.71
N LEU A 22 -6.60 15.96 -6.54
CA LEU A 22 -6.17 14.57 -6.31
C LEU A 22 -7.21 13.50 -6.70
N PRO A 23 -8.53 13.68 -6.50
CA PRO A 23 -9.53 12.71 -6.96
C PRO A 23 -9.54 12.53 -8.49
N ASN A 24 -9.25 13.59 -9.24
CA ASN A 24 -9.20 13.56 -10.70
C ASN A 24 -7.82 13.12 -11.23
N ALA A 25 -6.81 13.01 -10.37
CA ALA A 25 -5.50 12.45 -10.69
C ALA A 25 -5.51 10.93 -10.44
N GLY A 26 -6.49 10.22 -11.03
CA GLY A 26 -6.57 8.76 -10.91
C GLY A 26 -6.79 8.26 -9.48
N ARG A 27 -7.63 8.96 -8.72
CA ARG A 27 -7.91 8.65 -7.31
C ARG A 27 -6.67 8.62 -6.40
N LEU A 28 -5.68 9.46 -6.69
CA LEU A 28 -4.51 9.62 -5.84
C LEU A 28 -4.88 10.06 -4.41
N ASP A 29 -6.03 10.72 -4.23
CA ASP A 29 -6.61 11.01 -2.91
C ASP A 29 -6.78 9.73 -2.06
N LEU A 30 -7.30 8.65 -2.66
CA LEU A 30 -7.51 7.36 -2.01
C LEU A 30 -6.18 6.71 -1.65
N LEU A 31 -5.20 6.71 -2.56
CA LEU A 31 -3.88 6.17 -2.28
C LEU A 31 -3.18 6.94 -1.15
N CYS A 32 -3.32 8.25 -1.11
CA CYS A 32 -2.81 9.07 -0.01
C CYS A 32 -3.48 8.72 1.32
N ARG A 33 -4.81 8.52 1.35
CA ARG A 33 -5.49 8.01 2.55
C ARG A 33 -5.00 6.62 2.95
N CYS A 34 -4.72 5.74 1.99
CA CYS A 34 -4.16 4.41 2.28
C CYS A 34 -2.78 4.52 2.95
N VAL A 35 -1.90 5.38 2.44
CA VAL A 35 -0.61 5.69 3.10
C VAL A 35 -0.85 6.26 4.50
N GLY A 36 -1.80 7.20 4.63
CA GLY A 36 -2.21 7.81 5.89
C GLY A 36 -2.60 6.77 6.95
N SER A 37 -3.60 5.95 6.63
CA SER A 37 -4.13 4.88 7.49
C SER A 37 -3.13 3.77 7.79
N SER A 38 -2.14 3.58 6.90
CA SER A 38 -1.08 2.59 7.11
C SER A 38 -0.05 3.08 8.13
N LEU A 39 0.30 4.37 8.11
CA LEU A 39 1.49 4.89 8.78
C LEU A 39 1.19 5.64 10.07
N PHE A 40 0.19 6.52 10.12
CA PHE A 40 0.08 7.48 11.22
C PHE A 40 -0.73 6.96 12.40
N LEU A 41 -0.25 7.27 13.61
CA LEU A 41 -0.99 7.29 14.86
C LEU A 41 -1.32 8.74 15.22
N SER A 42 -2.04 8.94 16.34
CA SER A 42 -2.42 10.30 16.76
C SER A 42 -1.23 11.22 17.07
N HIS A 43 -0.14 10.66 17.61
CA HIS A 43 1.05 11.40 18.05
C HIS A 43 2.36 10.78 17.56
N ASP A 44 2.30 9.78 16.67
CA ASP A 44 3.48 9.05 16.20
C ASP A 44 3.25 8.46 14.81
N ILE A 45 4.28 7.84 14.25
CA ILE A 45 4.22 6.98 13.08
C ILE A 45 4.43 5.54 13.55
N ARG A 46 3.62 4.60 13.05
CA ARG A 46 3.78 3.17 13.31
C ARG A 46 5.17 2.70 12.90
N ASP A 47 5.90 2.09 13.83
CA ASP A 47 7.22 1.56 13.54
C ASP A 47 7.15 0.30 12.65
N ALA A 48 8.17 0.11 11.82
CA ALA A 48 8.33 -1.03 10.92
C ALA A 48 7.11 -1.32 10.00
N VAL A 49 6.53 -0.28 9.40
CA VAL A 49 5.50 -0.35 8.36
C VAL A 49 6.07 0.10 7.02
N GLN A 50 5.80 -0.68 5.96
CA GLN A 50 6.08 -0.29 4.59
C GLN A 50 4.80 -0.25 3.76
N VAL A 51 4.64 0.79 2.94
CA VAL A 51 3.51 0.93 2.01
C VAL A 51 4.06 0.98 0.60
N HIS A 52 3.57 0.12 -0.27
CA HIS A 52 3.95 0.02 -1.68
C HIS A 52 2.75 0.41 -2.52
N LEU A 53 2.83 1.56 -3.18
CA LEU A 53 1.84 1.98 -4.16
C LEU A 53 2.30 1.49 -5.52
N VAL A 54 1.64 0.46 -6.07
CA VAL A 54 1.90 -0.08 -7.40
C VAL A 54 1.04 0.72 -8.39
N LEU A 55 1.66 1.59 -9.16
CA LEU A 55 0.99 2.54 -10.05
C LEU A 55 0.98 1.97 -11.46
N ARG A 56 -0.22 1.66 -11.97
CA ARG A 56 -0.48 1.17 -13.33
C ARG A 56 0.34 -0.05 -13.76
N ASP A 57 0.74 -0.89 -12.81
CA ASP A 57 1.67 -2.02 -13.03
C ASP A 57 3.05 -1.61 -13.63
N GLU A 58 3.41 -0.33 -13.56
CA GLU A 58 4.63 0.23 -14.17
C GLU A 58 5.68 0.63 -13.12
N LEU A 59 5.23 1.30 -12.07
CA LEU A 59 6.07 1.91 -11.03
C LEU A 59 5.60 1.48 -9.65
N THR A 60 6.54 1.39 -8.71
CA THR A 60 6.21 1.22 -7.30
C THR A 60 6.83 2.35 -6.49
N VAL A 61 5.98 3.11 -5.80
CA VAL A 61 6.39 4.11 -4.81
C VAL A 61 6.29 3.48 -3.43
N ARG A 62 7.40 3.38 -2.71
CA ARG A 62 7.49 2.72 -1.41
C ARG A 62 7.75 3.73 -0.29
N PHE A 63 6.89 3.75 0.71
CA PHE A 63 7.09 4.49 1.96
C PHE A 63 7.64 3.53 3.03
N ASP A 64 8.67 3.94 3.78
CA ASP A 64 9.26 3.18 4.90
C ASP A 64 9.21 3.99 6.18
N SER A 65 8.36 3.58 7.12
CA SER A 65 8.14 4.33 8.36
C SER A 65 9.39 4.51 9.22
N ARG A 66 10.38 3.63 9.09
CA ARG A 66 11.63 3.69 9.88
C ARG A 66 12.54 4.84 9.49
N THR A 67 12.47 5.29 8.25
CA THR A 67 13.32 6.35 7.70
C THR A 67 12.55 7.57 7.21
N LEU A 68 11.21 7.47 7.18
CA LEU A 68 10.32 8.51 6.68
C LEU A 68 10.51 9.84 7.42
N ARG A 69 10.70 10.92 6.67
CA ARG A 69 10.73 12.30 7.20
C ARG A 69 9.83 13.21 6.41
N ASN A 70 9.39 14.30 7.07
CA ASN A 70 8.57 15.36 6.49
C ASN A 70 7.20 14.92 5.93
N ALA A 71 6.75 13.71 6.28
CA ALA A 71 5.42 13.22 5.97
C ALA A 71 4.42 13.69 7.04
N ARG A 72 3.22 14.06 6.59
CA ARG A 72 2.08 14.46 7.41
C ARG A 72 0.86 13.66 6.96
N PRO A 73 -0.13 13.43 7.83
CA PRO A 73 -1.29 12.61 7.50
C PRO A 73 -2.23 13.24 6.47
N ASP A 74 -2.06 14.53 6.12
CA ASP A 74 -2.90 15.18 5.12
C ASP A 74 -2.59 14.72 3.69
N GLU A 75 -3.64 14.52 2.89
CA GLU A 75 -3.54 13.98 1.53
C GLU A 75 -2.62 14.82 0.63
N ARG A 76 -2.63 16.15 0.79
CA ARG A 76 -1.82 17.05 -0.03
C ARG A 76 -0.32 16.87 0.21
N ASN A 77 0.09 16.73 1.47
CA ASN A 77 1.49 16.48 1.81
C ASN A 77 1.95 15.12 1.25
N LEU A 78 1.18 14.06 1.45
CA LEU A 78 1.49 12.72 0.93
C LEU A 78 1.53 12.70 -0.60
N ALA A 79 0.58 13.35 -1.27
CA ALA A 79 0.60 13.51 -2.73
C ALA A 79 1.83 14.29 -3.21
N GLY A 80 2.29 15.28 -2.44
CA GLY A 80 3.54 15.99 -2.70
C GLY A 80 4.76 15.07 -2.66
N LEU A 81 4.82 14.13 -1.72
CA LEU A 81 5.88 13.11 -1.66
C LEU A 81 5.80 12.13 -2.84
N VAL A 82 4.60 11.69 -3.22
CA VAL A 82 4.39 10.85 -4.42
C VAL A 82 4.85 11.60 -5.68
N ARG A 83 4.47 12.87 -5.83
CA ARG A 83 4.88 13.69 -6.97
C ARG A 83 6.41 13.82 -7.06
N ASN A 84 7.07 14.13 -5.94
CA ASN A 84 8.52 14.19 -5.86
C ASN A 84 9.16 12.84 -6.22
N ALA A 85 8.56 11.72 -5.79
CA ALA A 85 9.04 10.40 -6.17
C ALA A 85 8.96 10.19 -7.70
N LEU A 86 7.83 10.54 -8.31
CA LEU A 86 7.60 10.43 -9.75
C LEU A 86 8.53 11.33 -10.59
N ASP A 87 8.85 12.53 -10.11
CA ASP A 87 9.84 13.43 -10.75
C ASP A 87 11.21 12.77 -10.91
N HIS A 88 11.57 11.89 -9.97
CA HIS A 88 12.86 11.20 -9.92
C HIS A 88 12.78 9.76 -10.47
N LYS A 89 11.69 9.36 -11.15
CA LYS A 89 11.54 8.00 -11.70
C LYS A 89 12.65 7.58 -12.66
N ASN A 90 13.33 8.55 -13.29
CA ASN A 90 14.44 8.29 -14.19
C ASN A 90 15.75 7.96 -13.47
N GLU A 91 15.85 8.25 -12.18
CA GLU A 91 16.97 7.83 -11.32
C GLU A 91 16.86 6.36 -10.92
N ALA A 92 15.65 5.78 -11.00
CA ALA A 92 15.45 4.35 -10.85
C ALA A 92 15.91 3.60 -12.12
N ILE A 93 16.92 2.75 -11.96
CA ILE A 93 17.53 1.97 -13.05
C ILE A 93 17.06 0.51 -12.95
N GLY A 94 16.18 0.11 -13.89
CA GLY A 94 15.54 -1.20 -13.83
C GLY A 94 14.83 -1.40 -12.49
N HIS A 95 15.15 -2.49 -11.78
CA HIS A 95 14.60 -2.78 -10.46
C HIS A 95 15.41 -2.17 -9.29
N ARG A 96 16.37 -1.28 -9.53
CA ARG A 96 17.04 -0.54 -8.45
C ARG A 96 16.22 0.68 -8.07
N GLU A 97 15.95 0.81 -6.77
CA GLU A 97 15.15 1.92 -6.24
C GLU A 97 16.01 3.20 -6.18
N ALA A 98 15.39 4.34 -6.48
CA ALA A 98 15.90 5.65 -6.08
C ALA A 98 15.20 6.09 -4.78
N GLU A 99 15.82 6.98 -4.00
CA GLU A 99 15.24 7.56 -2.77
C GLU A 99 15.21 9.09 -2.87
N PRO A 100 14.16 9.66 -3.48
CA PRO A 100 14.07 11.11 -3.72
C PRO A 100 13.84 11.93 -2.44
N SER A 101 13.40 11.26 -1.37
CA SER A 101 13.29 11.86 -0.03
C SER A 101 13.38 10.77 1.04
N PRO A 102 13.83 11.07 2.27
CA PRO A 102 14.04 10.06 3.30
C PRO A 102 12.80 9.18 3.54
N GLY A 103 12.97 7.88 3.34
CA GLY A 103 11.91 6.87 3.50
C GLY A 103 10.84 6.87 2.42
N VAL A 104 11.06 7.56 1.30
CA VAL A 104 10.21 7.47 0.09
C VAL A 104 11.08 7.05 -1.08
N HIS A 105 10.77 5.89 -1.63
CA HIS A 105 11.53 5.27 -2.70
C HIS A 105 10.68 5.10 -3.94
N ILE A 106 11.31 5.07 -5.11
CA ILE A 106 10.65 4.76 -6.38
C ILE A 106 11.43 3.72 -7.15
N SER A 107 10.72 2.79 -7.80
CA SER A 107 11.31 1.77 -8.67
C SER A 107 10.44 1.49 -9.89
N LYS A 108 11.06 1.01 -10.97
CA LYS A 108 10.36 0.52 -12.16
C LYS A 108 9.97 -0.95 -11.94
N ARG A 109 9.01 -1.17 -11.05
CA ARG A 109 8.42 -2.46 -10.72
C ARG A 109 6.91 -2.34 -10.77
N GLY A 110 6.28 -3.30 -11.46
CA GLY A 110 4.86 -3.58 -11.33
C GLY A 110 4.55 -4.49 -10.14
N LEU A 111 3.40 -5.13 -10.19
CA LEU A 111 2.83 -5.99 -9.16
C LEU A 111 3.68 -7.25 -8.92
N GLU A 112 3.94 -8.05 -9.95
CA GLU A 112 4.62 -9.34 -9.81
C GLU A 112 6.03 -9.19 -9.21
N PRO A 113 6.93 -8.34 -9.76
CA PRO A 113 8.25 -8.13 -9.14
C PRO A 113 8.20 -7.53 -7.73
N THR A 114 7.09 -6.86 -7.38
CA THR A 114 6.87 -6.34 -6.02
C THR A 114 6.43 -7.46 -5.09
N LEU A 115 5.53 -8.35 -5.53
CA LEU A 115 5.11 -9.52 -4.78
C LEU A 115 6.28 -10.48 -4.55
N ASP A 116 7.05 -10.83 -5.60
CA ASP A 116 8.24 -11.71 -5.51
C ASP A 116 9.17 -11.31 -4.36
N ARG A 117 9.53 -10.02 -4.33
CA ARG A 117 10.44 -9.45 -3.33
C ARG A 117 9.85 -9.49 -1.92
N ILE A 118 8.53 -9.34 -1.78
CA ILE A 118 7.86 -9.29 -0.50
C ILE A 118 7.63 -10.70 0.04
N SER A 119 7.28 -11.66 -0.81
CA SER A 119 7.07 -13.06 -0.43
C SER A 119 8.32 -13.73 0.14
N ASP A 120 9.52 -13.23 -0.17
CA ASP A 120 10.78 -13.71 0.43
C ASP A 120 10.88 -13.45 1.95
N ARG A 121 10.07 -12.53 2.50
CA ARG A 121 10.22 -12.05 3.89
C ARG A 121 8.89 -11.84 4.65
N ALA A 122 7.76 -11.95 3.98
CA ALA A 122 6.45 -11.68 4.53
C ALA A 122 5.39 -12.64 3.95
N THR A 123 4.39 -12.97 4.76
CA THR A 123 3.21 -13.74 4.34
C THR A 123 2.26 -12.83 3.59
N VAL A 124 1.95 -13.15 2.34
CA VAL A 124 1.08 -12.30 1.51
C VAL A 124 -0.38 -12.64 1.80
N VAL A 125 -1.14 -11.63 2.21
CA VAL A 125 -2.56 -11.76 2.56
C VAL A 125 -3.38 -10.86 1.65
N GLN A 126 -4.23 -11.45 0.81
CA GLN A 126 -5.14 -10.68 -0.03
C GLN A 126 -6.35 -10.22 0.78
N LEU A 127 -6.57 -8.90 0.81
CA LEU A 127 -7.80 -8.30 1.32
C LEU A 127 -8.85 -8.29 0.21
N HIS A 128 -9.90 -9.09 0.36
CA HIS A 128 -10.93 -9.26 -0.67
C HIS A 128 -12.26 -9.71 -0.03
N GLU A 129 -13.39 -9.17 -0.47
CA GLU A 129 -14.74 -9.47 0.07
C GLU A 129 -15.12 -10.96 0.02
N ALA A 130 -14.68 -11.69 -1.00
CA ALA A 130 -14.82 -13.15 -1.11
C ALA A 130 -13.86 -13.97 -0.22
N GLY A 131 -13.06 -13.32 0.64
CA GLY A 131 -12.16 -13.98 1.59
C GLY A 131 -12.88 -14.54 2.83
N ARG A 132 -12.18 -15.35 3.63
CA ARG A 132 -12.67 -15.74 4.97
C ARG A 132 -12.70 -14.52 5.90
N PRO A 133 -13.59 -14.45 6.91
CA PRO A 133 -13.56 -13.35 7.88
C PRO A 133 -12.17 -13.18 8.50
N LEU A 134 -11.68 -11.95 8.58
CA LEU A 134 -10.39 -11.63 9.18
C LEU A 134 -10.32 -12.08 10.65
N ALA A 135 -11.43 -11.94 11.39
CA ALA A 135 -11.53 -12.38 12.78
C ALA A 135 -11.37 -13.90 12.98
N ASP A 136 -11.56 -14.69 11.92
CA ASP A 136 -11.37 -16.13 11.99
C ASP A 136 -9.93 -16.54 11.62
N ALA A 137 -9.12 -15.63 11.07
CA ALA A 137 -7.74 -15.90 10.67
C ALA A 137 -6.77 -15.69 11.84
N GLU A 138 -5.60 -16.33 11.75
CA GLU A 138 -4.48 -16.05 12.65
C GLU A 138 -3.56 -15.00 12.00
N PRO A 139 -3.07 -13.99 12.75
CA PRO A 139 -2.23 -12.94 12.19
C PRO A 139 -0.85 -13.52 11.87
N PRO A 140 -0.35 -13.40 10.63
CA PRO A 140 1.03 -13.77 10.33
C PRO A 140 2.02 -12.91 11.12
N GLU A 141 3.21 -13.44 11.40
CA GLU A 141 4.27 -12.70 12.12
C GLU A 141 4.74 -11.46 11.33
N HIS A 142 4.85 -11.60 10.01
CA HIS A 142 5.23 -10.54 9.07
C HIS A 142 4.21 -10.46 7.93
N PRO A 143 3.06 -9.80 8.13
CA PRO A 143 2.01 -9.77 7.12
C PRO A 143 2.28 -8.72 6.04
N ALA A 144 1.99 -9.08 4.80
CA ALA A 144 1.93 -8.17 3.65
C ALA A 144 0.53 -8.20 3.04
N PHE A 145 -0.26 -7.16 3.30
CA PHE A 145 -1.62 -7.07 2.80
C PHE A 145 -1.66 -6.49 1.40
N VAL A 146 -2.20 -7.23 0.43
CA VAL A 146 -2.45 -6.74 -0.93
C VAL A 146 -3.92 -6.38 -1.11
N LEU A 147 -4.18 -5.19 -1.63
CA LEU A 147 -5.51 -4.65 -1.86
C LEU A 147 -5.55 -3.74 -3.09
N SER A 148 -6.74 -3.66 -3.70
CA SER A 148 -7.01 -2.79 -4.84
C SER A 148 -7.39 -1.37 -4.38
N ASP A 149 -7.44 -0.44 -5.32
CA ASP A 149 -7.95 0.92 -5.12
C ASP A 149 -9.49 0.96 -5.17
N HIS A 150 -10.05 1.62 -6.18
CA HIS A 150 -11.48 1.77 -6.43
C HIS A 150 -11.95 0.91 -7.60
N ASN A 151 -11.02 0.31 -8.34
CA ASN A 151 -11.30 -0.66 -9.38
C ASN A 151 -11.17 -2.08 -8.81
N ASP A 152 -11.84 -3.04 -9.44
CA ASP A 152 -11.59 -4.44 -9.18
C ASP A 152 -10.22 -4.86 -9.70
N PHE A 153 -9.61 -5.87 -9.09
CA PHE A 153 -8.44 -6.51 -9.67
C PHE A 153 -8.77 -7.03 -11.07
N THR A 154 -7.87 -6.81 -12.02
CA THR A 154 -7.95 -7.46 -13.32
C THR A 154 -7.76 -8.98 -13.18
N PRO A 155 -8.16 -9.78 -14.19
CA PRO A 155 -7.91 -11.23 -14.17
C PRO A 155 -6.42 -11.57 -14.03
N ASP A 156 -5.55 -10.84 -14.72
CA ASP A 156 -4.10 -11.04 -14.68
C ASP A 156 -3.50 -10.72 -13.30
N GLU A 157 -3.92 -9.61 -12.67
CA GLU A 157 -3.52 -9.30 -11.30
C GLU A 157 -4.05 -10.34 -10.30
N THR A 158 -5.28 -10.83 -10.51
CA THR A 158 -5.85 -11.88 -9.68
C THR A 158 -5.03 -13.16 -9.75
N ASP A 159 -4.62 -13.58 -10.95
CA ASP A 159 -3.79 -14.78 -11.15
C ASP A 159 -2.41 -14.61 -10.49
N ARG A 160 -1.76 -13.46 -10.68
CA ARG A 160 -0.48 -13.14 -10.05
C ARG A 160 -0.59 -13.11 -8.52
N ILE A 161 -1.63 -12.49 -7.98
CA ILE A 161 -1.87 -12.46 -6.53
C ILE A 161 -2.10 -13.87 -5.99
N GLN A 162 -2.87 -14.72 -6.68
CA GLN A 162 -3.12 -16.10 -6.25
C GLN A 162 -1.85 -16.97 -6.22
N GLN A 163 -0.87 -16.68 -7.06
CA GLN A 163 0.42 -17.39 -7.05
C GLN A 163 1.29 -17.03 -5.83
N HIS A 164 1.06 -15.87 -5.21
CA HIS A 164 1.86 -15.36 -4.09
C HIS A 164 1.11 -15.37 -2.76
N ALA A 165 -0.21 -15.21 -2.76
CA ALA A 165 -1.01 -15.03 -1.57
C ALA A 165 -1.21 -16.36 -0.83
N ASP A 166 -0.74 -16.40 0.41
CA ASP A 166 -0.94 -17.52 1.33
C ASP A 166 -2.40 -17.58 1.83
N GLN A 167 -3.05 -16.42 1.91
CA GLN A 167 -4.39 -16.27 2.47
C GLN A 167 -5.20 -15.20 1.73
N ARG A 168 -6.53 -15.38 1.73
CA ARG A 168 -7.51 -14.38 1.30
C ARG A 168 -8.52 -14.12 2.41
N VAL A 169 -8.61 -12.88 2.88
CA VAL A 169 -9.44 -12.49 4.03
C VAL A 169 -10.31 -11.28 3.72
N ARG A 170 -11.45 -11.16 4.40
CA ARG A 170 -12.37 -10.01 4.34
C ARG A 170 -12.47 -9.33 5.70
N VAL A 171 -12.54 -8.00 5.72
CA VAL A 171 -12.62 -7.20 6.96
C VAL A 171 -14.05 -7.01 7.48
N GLY A 172 -15.06 -7.38 6.69
CA GLY A 172 -16.46 -7.21 7.07
C GLY A 172 -17.42 -7.75 6.00
N PRO A 173 -18.73 -7.56 6.20
CA PRO A 173 -19.77 -8.02 5.27
C PRO A 173 -19.99 -7.10 4.06
N HIS A 174 -19.45 -5.87 4.10
CA HIS A 174 -19.56 -4.90 3.01
C HIS A 174 -18.18 -4.57 2.46
N ALA A 175 -18.10 -4.32 1.16
CA ALA A 175 -16.95 -3.67 0.55
C ALA A 175 -16.83 -2.24 1.11
N ILE A 176 -15.68 -1.93 1.70
CA ILE A 176 -15.36 -0.60 2.24
C ILE A 176 -14.12 -0.08 1.54
N HIS A 177 -13.87 1.24 1.63
CA HIS A 177 -12.70 1.84 1.01
C HIS A 177 -11.39 1.21 1.50
N ALA A 178 -10.40 1.19 0.60
CA ALA A 178 -9.10 0.57 0.83
C ALA A 178 -8.42 1.09 2.12
N ASP A 179 -8.50 2.40 2.37
CA ASP A 179 -7.93 3.02 3.57
C ASP A 179 -8.63 2.59 4.86
N HIS A 180 -9.95 2.36 4.82
CA HIS A 180 -10.68 1.80 5.96
C HIS A 180 -10.32 0.34 6.19
N THR A 181 -10.13 -0.43 5.12
CA THR A 181 -9.68 -1.83 5.19
C THR A 181 -8.31 -1.92 5.86
N ILE A 182 -7.38 -1.01 5.51
CA ILE A 182 -6.08 -0.87 6.16
C ILE A 182 -6.22 -0.53 7.65
N ALA A 183 -7.11 0.41 8.01
CA ALA A 183 -7.33 0.76 9.40
C ALA A 183 -7.84 -0.44 10.23
N VAL A 184 -8.76 -1.25 9.67
CA VAL A 184 -9.24 -2.49 10.30
C VAL A 184 -8.13 -3.53 10.42
N ALA A 185 -7.34 -3.74 9.35
CA ALA A 185 -6.21 -4.67 9.38
C ALA A 185 -5.16 -4.26 10.43
N ASN A 186 -4.86 -2.96 10.54
CA ASN A 186 -3.98 -2.45 11.58
C ASN A 186 -4.53 -2.70 12.98
N ASN A 187 -5.82 -2.43 13.22
CA ASN A 187 -6.44 -2.70 14.51
C ASN A 187 -6.43 -4.19 14.86
N TYR A 188 -6.73 -5.06 13.89
CA TYR A 188 -6.64 -6.51 14.04
C TYR A 188 -5.24 -6.96 14.49
N LEU A 189 -4.18 -6.39 13.92
CA LEU A 189 -2.80 -6.73 14.30
C LEU A 189 -2.37 -6.08 15.62
N ASP A 190 -2.86 -4.88 15.94
CA ASP A 190 -2.55 -4.18 17.20
C ASP A 190 -3.16 -4.88 18.41
N THR A 191 -4.29 -5.54 18.21
CA THR A 191 -5.08 -6.19 19.26
C THR A 191 -4.81 -7.69 19.35
N ASP A 192 -3.78 -8.20 18.67
CA ASP A 192 -3.47 -9.63 18.56
C ASP A 192 -4.71 -10.46 18.19
N ALA A 193 -5.28 -10.17 17.01
CA ALA A 193 -6.53 -10.75 16.53
C ALA A 193 -7.73 -10.48 17.46
N TYR A 194 -7.88 -9.23 17.91
CA TYR A 194 -8.97 -8.77 18.79
C TYR A 194 -9.00 -9.41 20.18
N THR A 195 -7.88 -9.98 20.63
CA THR A 195 -7.77 -10.60 21.96
C THR A 195 -7.23 -9.65 23.04
N THR A 196 -6.64 -8.51 22.66
CA THR A 196 -5.98 -7.54 23.55
C THR A 196 -6.49 -6.11 23.31
N TYR A 197 -6.86 -5.38 24.37
CA TYR A 197 -7.34 -3.98 24.35
C TYR A 197 -6.85 -3.18 25.56
#